data_AF-A0A292RV04-F1
#
_entry.id   AF-A0A292RV04-F1
#
_cell.length_a   1.000
_cell.length_b   1.000
_cell.length_c   1.000
_cell.angle_alpha   90.00
_cell.angle_beta   90.00
_cell.angle_gamma   90.00
#
_symmetry.space_group_name_H-M   'P 1'
#
loop_
_entity.id
_entity.type
_entity.pdbx_description
1 polymer ?
#
loop_
_entity_poly.entity_id
_entity_poly.type
_entity_poly.pdbx_seq_one_letter_code
_entity_poly.pdbx_strand_id
1 'polypeptide(L)'
;MYLVGKIDIEIYNCITKDITTDEVIITDKQIDHIKNRHPNDYELFNKYLEKIVEQPDYIIEANKPFTALILKEIQIDNKKFKTVVRLATSNDTPSYKNSIITFMKIDDREWNRILKNKKILYKSE
;
A
#
# COMPACT_ATOMS: atom_id res chain seq x y z
N MET A 1 -5.80 -15.60 5.43
CA MET A 1 -4.64 -14.67 5.43
C MET A 1 -3.69 -15.11 4.34
N TYR A 2 -3.29 -14.20 3.48
CA TYR A 2 -2.45 -14.48 2.32
C TYR A 2 -1.25 -13.56 2.34
N LEU A 3 -0.06 -14.11 2.07
CA LEU A 3 1.15 -13.31 1.86
C LEU A 3 1.00 -12.55 0.54
N VAL A 4 1.29 -11.26 0.56
CA VAL A 4 1.26 -10.36 -0.59
C VAL A 4 2.65 -10.15 -1.16
N GLY A 5 3.65 -9.98 -0.30
CA GLY A 5 5.03 -9.63 -0.69
C GLY A 5 5.79 -9.11 0.53
N LYS A 6 6.93 -8.47 0.29
CA LYS A 6 7.77 -7.90 1.36
C LYS A 6 8.06 -6.42 1.13
N ILE A 7 8.03 -5.59 2.17
CA ILE A 7 8.52 -4.21 2.07
C ILE A 7 10.03 -4.16 2.29
N ASP A 8 10.70 -3.20 1.64
CA ASP A 8 12.01 -2.76 2.07
C ASP A 8 11.85 -1.83 3.30
N ILE A 9 12.30 -2.28 4.46
CA ILE A 9 12.17 -1.52 5.72
C ILE A 9 12.84 -0.15 5.61
N GLU A 10 13.95 -0.01 4.88
CA GLU A 10 14.63 1.28 4.75
C GLU A 10 13.83 2.30 3.93
N ILE A 11 13.10 1.83 2.91
CA ILE A 11 12.17 2.69 2.15
C ILE A 11 11.00 3.12 3.05
N TYR A 12 10.43 2.19 3.83
CA TYR A 12 9.24 2.44 4.65
C TYR A 12 9.52 3.10 5.99
N ASN A 13 10.78 3.20 6.39
CA ASN A 13 11.27 3.90 7.57
C ASN A 13 10.90 5.40 7.58
N CYS A 14 10.46 5.97 6.46
CA CYS A 14 9.90 7.31 6.37
C CYS A 14 8.54 7.46 7.08
N ILE A 15 7.82 6.36 7.33
CA ILE A 15 6.55 6.33 8.07
C ILE A 15 6.79 6.17 9.58
N THR A 16 7.62 5.20 9.96
CA THR A 16 8.03 4.94 11.33
C THR A 16 9.31 4.11 11.32
N LYS A 17 10.17 4.28 12.32
CA LYS A 17 11.35 3.44 12.52
C LYS A 17 11.04 2.14 13.29
N ASP A 18 9.84 2.05 13.87
CA ASP A 18 9.37 0.89 14.63
C ASP A 18 8.57 -0.04 13.73
N ILE A 19 9.23 -0.69 12.77
CA ILE A 19 8.64 -1.71 11.88
C ILE A 19 9.14 -3.08 12.34
N THR A 20 8.23 -3.99 12.67
CA THR A 20 8.58 -5.29 13.27
C THR A 20 8.72 -6.44 12.27
N THR A 21 8.32 -6.23 11.02
CA THR A 21 8.38 -7.26 9.97
C THR A 21 8.45 -6.62 8.58
N ASP A 22 9.05 -7.30 7.62
CA ASP A 22 9.03 -6.95 6.19
C ASP A 22 7.79 -7.52 5.49
N GLU A 23 7.14 -8.55 6.03
CA GLU A 23 6.06 -9.24 5.33
C GLU A 23 4.78 -8.42 5.29
N VAL A 24 4.14 -8.38 4.12
CA VAL A 24 2.82 -7.80 3.90
C VAL A 24 1.80 -8.89 3.66
N ILE A 25 0.66 -8.81 4.32
CA ILE A 25 -0.46 -9.74 4.17
C ILE A 25 -1.74 -9.03 3.72
N ILE A 26 -2.68 -9.84 3.27
CA ILE A 26 -4.08 -9.45 3.13
C ILE A 26 -4.98 -10.57 3.67
N THR A 27 -6.10 -10.19 4.29
CA THR A 27 -7.08 -11.12 4.88
C THR A 27 -8.35 -11.18 4.05
N ASP A 28 -9.13 -12.26 4.17
CA ASP A 28 -10.42 -12.42 3.47
C ASP A 28 -11.35 -11.23 3.73
N LYS A 29 -11.40 -10.73 4.98
CA LYS A 29 -12.16 -9.53 5.35
C LYS A 29 -11.71 -8.26 4.59
N GLN A 30 -10.40 -8.09 4.38
CA GLN A 30 -9.87 -6.95 3.63
C GLN A 30 -10.16 -7.10 2.13
N ILE A 31 -10.06 -8.33 1.61
CA ILE A 31 -10.45 -8.66 0.24
C ILE A 31 -11.91 -8.30 0.01
N ASP A 32 -12.82 -8.78 0.87
CA ASP A 32 -14.25 -8.46 0.78
C ASP A 32 -14.51 -6.96 0.92
N HIS A 33 -13.77 -6.27 1.79
CA HIS A 33 -13.86 -4.81 1.92
C HIS A 33 -13.51 -4.09 0.62
N ILE A 34 -12.42 -4.51 -0.04
CA ILE A 34 -11.99 -3.95 -1.32
C ILE A 34 -13.03 -4.24 -2.39
N LYS A 35 -13.48 -5.49 -2.53
CA LYS A 35 -14.50 -5.87 -3.52
C LYS A 35 -15.80 -5.07 -3.38
N ASN A 36 -16.23 -4.81 -2.14
CA ASN A 36 -17.43 -4.03 -1.87
C ASN A 36 -17.28 -2.52 -2.18
N ARG A 37 -16.09 -1.94 -1.95
CA ARG A 37 -15.85 -0.50 -2.19
C ARG A 37 -15.35 -0.19 -3.59
N HIS A 38 -14.67 -1.13 -4.21
CA HIS A 38 -14.00 -1.02 -5.49
C HIS A 38 -14.32 -2.28 -6.31
N PRO A 39 -15.53 -2.36 -6.88
CA PRO A 39 -15.97 -3.55 -7.61
C PRO A 39 -14.99 -3.90 -8.73
N ASN A 40 -14.63 -5.19 -8.81
CA ASN A 40 -13.68 -5.79 -9.77
C ASN A 40 -12.20 -5.46 -9.57
N ASP A 41 -11.82 -4.47 -8.75
CA ASP A 41 -10.42 -4.06 -8.66
C ASP A 41 -9.53 -5.17 -8.08
N TYR A 42 -10.00 -5.85 -7.03
CA TYR A 42 -9.25 -6.96 -6.45
C TYR A 42 -9.09 -8.10 -7.46
N GLU A 43 -10.18 -8.55 -8.08
CA GLU A 43 -10.17 -9.65 -9.05
C GLU A 43 -9.26 -9.37 -10.25
N LEU A 44 -9.31 -8.16 -10.80
CA LEU A 44 -8.57 -7.80 -12.02
C LEU A 44 -7.10 -7.50 -11.75
N PHE A 45 -6.78 -6.94 -10.58
CA PHE A 45 -5.50 -6.28 -10.36
C PHE A 45 -4.72 -6.75 -9.12
N ASN A 46 -5.21 -7.75 -8.35
CA ASN A 46 -4.47 -8.27 -7.19
C ASN A 46 -3.03 -8.71 -7.52
N LYS A 47 -2.79 -9.17 -8.74
CA LYS A 47 -1.46 -9.56 -9.25
C LYS A 47 -0.40 -8.45 -9.17
N TYR A 48 -0.81 -7.20 -9.01
CA TYR A 48 0.12 -6.07 -8.87
C TYR A 48 0.45 -5.74 -7.42
N LEU A 49 -0.29 -6.28 -6.43
CA LEU A 49 -0.11 -5.92 -5.02
C LEU A 49 1.32 -6.15 -4.51
N GLU A 50 1.94 -7.28 -4.87
CA GLU A 50 3.33 -7.60 -4.55
C GLU A 50 4.27 -6.49 -5.04
N LYS A 51 4.24 -6.21 -6.34
CA LYS A 51 5.06 -5.15 -6.96
C LYS A 51 4.79 -3.76 -6.38
N ILE A 52 3.54 -3.47 -5.99
CA ILE A 52 3.18 -2.17 -5.39
C ILE A 52 3.85 -1.99 -4.04
N VAL A 53 3.87 -3.03 -3.19
CA VAL A 53 4.47 -2.92 -1.86
C VAL A 53 6.00 -3.01 -1.89
N GLU A 54 6.55 -3.81 -2.80
CA GLU A 54 8.00 -4.01 -2.95
C GLU A 54 8.69 -2.84 -3.64
N GLN A 55 8.03 -2.23 -4.63
CA GLN A 55 8.62 -1.21 -5.49
C GLN A 55 7.68 -0.01 -5.59
N PRO A 56 7.40 0.72 -4.51
CA PRO A 56 6.52 1.89 -4.56
C PRO A 56 7.12 2.98 -5.46
N ASP A 57 6.30 3.72 -6.23
CA ASP A 57 6.80 4.93 -6.90
C ASP A 57 6.78 6.11 -5.95
N TYR A 58 5.77 6.16 -5.08
CA TYR A 58 5.66 7.15 -4.02
C TYR A 58 5.13 6.53 -2.74
N ILE A 59 5.64 7.01 -1.60
CA ILE A 59 4.97 6.86 -0.30
C ILE A 59 4.55 8.25 0.15
N ILE A 60 3.26 8.37 0.44
CA ILE A 60 2.59 9.61 0.81
C ILE A 60 2.18 9.53 2.29
N GLU A 61 2.25 10.66 2.99
CA GLU A 61 1.75 10.78 4.35
C GLU A 61 0.24 10.45 4.42
N ALA A 62 -0.10 9.43 5.23
CA ALA A 62 -1.48 9.04 5.47
C ALA A 62 -2.06 9.77 6.69
N ASN A 63 -3.38 9.83 6.77
CA ASN A 63 -4.08 10.50 7.87
C ASN A 63 -4.14 9.65 9.17
N LYS A 64 -3.52 8.46 9.19
CA LYS A 64 -3.51 7.54 10.33
C LYS A 64 -2.08 7.18 10.68
N PRO A 65 -1.75 6.97 11.97
CA PRO A 65 -0.41 6.58 12.38
C PRO A 65 -0.02 5.24 11.74
N PHE A 66 1.28 5.07 11.51
CA PHE A 66 1.88 3.81 11.05
C PHE A 66 1.23 3.26 9.78
N THR A 67 0.70 4.14 8.94
CA THR A 67 -0.05 3.78 7.74
C THR A 67 0.65 4.41 6.54
N ALA A 68 1.01 3.60 5.55
CA ALA A 68 1.58 4.06 4.29
C ALA A 68 0.49 4.19 3.24
N LEU A 69 0.43 5.35 2.57
CA LEU A 69 -0.32 5.52 1.33
C LEU A 69 0.66 5.36 0.16
N ILE A 70 0.59 4.24 -0.53
CA ILE A 70 1.48 3.89 -1.63
C ILE A 70 0.82 4.25 -2.96
N LEU A 71 1.58 4.88 -3.83
CA LEU A 71 1.22 5.08 -5.22
C LEU A 71 2.18 4.30 -6.13
N LYS A 72 1.62 3.61 -7.12
CA LYS A 72 2.39 2.86 -8.12
C LYS A 72 1.72 2.90 -9.49
N GLU A 73 2.50 3.20 -10.51
CA GLU A 73 2.15 3.05 -11.92
C GLU A 73 2.72 1.73 -12.45
N ILE A 74 1.83 0.92 -13.02
CA ILE A 74 2.18 -0.28 -13.77
C ILE A 74 2.26 0.12 -15.24
N GLN A 75 3.50 0.38 -15.69
CA GLN A 75 3.80 0.90 -17.03
C GLN A 75 3.23 0.03 -18.17
N ILE A 76 3.37 -1.30 -18.07
CA ILE A 76 2.94 -2.26 -19.11
C ILE A 76 1.44 -2.13 -19.41
N ASP A 77 0.65 -1.82 -18.38
CA ASP A 77 -0.81 -1.75 -18.47
C ASP A 77 -1.34 -0.32 -18.45
N ASN A 78 -0.45 0.69 -18.34
CA ASN A 78 -0.78 2.09 -18.09
C ASN A 78 -1.84 2.27 -16.99
N LYS A 79 -1.63 1.60 -15.85
CA LYS A 79 -2.57 1.62 -14.71
C LYS A 79 -1.89 2.18 -13.48
N LYS A 80 -2.58 3.09 -12.82
CA LYS A 80 -2.16 3.71 -11.57
C LYS A 80 -2.96 3.17 -10.42
N PHE A 81 -2.27 2.88 -9.32
CA PHE A 81 -2.86 2.26 -8.15
C PHE A 81 -2.59 3.09 -6.91
N LYS A 82 -3.58 3.04 -6.02
CA LYS A 82 -3.53 3.57 -4.67
C LYS A 82 -3.71 2.42 -3.71
N THR A 83 -2.72 2.18 -2.86
CA THR A 83 -2.75 1.12 -1.85
C THR A 83 -2.50 1.71 -0.48
N VAL A 84 -3.27 1.28 0.51
CA VAL A 84 -3.08 1.70 1.90
C VAL A 84 -2.62 0.49 2.71
N VAL A 85 -1.48 0.62 3.40
CA VAL A 85 -0.87 -0.46 4.19
C VAL A 85 -0.70 0.01 5.63
N ARG A 86 -1.14 -0.79 6.61
CA ARG A 86 -0.81 -0.59 8.03
C ARG A 86 0.48 -1.34 8.33
N LEU A 87 1.48 -0.66 8.86
CA LEU A 87 2.78 -1.25 9.21
C LEU A 87 2.76 -1.86 10.62
N ALA A 88 3.14 -3.12 10.82
CA ALA A 88 3.18 -3.68 12.16
C ALA A 88 4.29 -3.02 12.99
N THR A 89 3.98 -2.63 14.24
CA THR A 89 4.94 -2.01 15.16
C THR A 89 5.06 -2.78 16.47
N SER A 90 6.02 -2.43 17.33
CA SER A 90 6.24 -3.09 18.62
C SER A 90 5.06 -3.00 19.59
N ASN A 91 4.13 -2.06 19.36
CA ASN A 91 2.90 -1.91 20.14
C ASN A 91 1.78 -2.85 19.70
N ASP A 92 1.92 -3.48 18.53
CA ASP A 92 0.96 -4.46 18.03
C ASP A 92 1.24 -5.86 18.63
N THR A 93 0.31 -6.81 18.45
CA THR A 93 0.53 -8.19 18.90
C THR A 93 1.72 -8.79 18.12
N PRO A 94 2.67 -9.52 18.76
CA PRO A 94 3.90 -10.00 18.10
C PRO A 94 3.70 -10.86 16.83
N SER A 95 2.51 -11.44 16.65
CA SER A 95 2.16 -12.23 15.46
C SER A 95 1.62 -11.40 14.29
N TYR A 96 1.40 -10.10 14.47
CA TYR A 96 0.86 -9.22 13.43
C TYR A 96 1.91 -8.90 12.39
N LYS A 97 1.45 -8.82 11.14
CA LYS A 97 2.25 -8.45 9.97
C LYS A 97 1.74 -7.14 9.39
N ASN A 98 2.51 -6.52 8.51
CA ASN A 98 2.01 -5.38 7.74
C ASN A 98 0.79 -5.83 6.93
N SER A 99 -0.24 -5.00 6.81
CA SER A 99 -1.49 -5.44 6.17
C SER A 99 -2.12 -4.43 5.23
N ILE A 100 -2.59 -4.92 4.07
CA ILE A 100 -3.34 -4.11 3.11
C ILE A 100 -4.70 -3.73 3.71
N ILE A 101 -4.97 -2.43 3.88
CA ILE A 101 -6.27 -1.92 4.32
C ILE A 101 -7.22 -1.77 3.14
N THR A 102 -6.75 -1.16 2.06
CA THR A 102 -7.50 -1.00 0.81
C THR A 102 -6.55 -0.91 -0.38
N PHE A 103 -7.08 -1.22 -1.56
CA PHE A 103 -6.38 -1.21 -2.84
C PHE A 103 -7.39 -0.81 -3.92
N MET A 104 -7.01 0.10 -4.80
CA MET A 104 -7.85 0.50 -5.92
C MET A 104 -7.03 1.04 -7.09
N LYS A 105 -7.56 0.86 -8.31
CA LYS A 105 -7.11 1.61 -9.48
C LYS A 105 -7.58 3.07 -9.34
N ILE A 106 -6.73 4.01 -9.73
CA ILE A 106 -7.06 5.43 -9.80
C ILE A 106 -6.74 6.00 -11.18
N ASP A 107 -7.38 7.12 -11.52
CA ASP A 107 -7.11 7.87 -12.74
C ASP A 107 -6.00 8.92 -12.54
N ASP A 108 -5.59 9.55 -13.64
CA ASP A 108 -4.58 10.61 -13.62
C ASP A 108 -5.01 11.82 -12.79
N ARG A 109 -6.31 12.12 -12.76
CA ARG A 109 -6.84 13.25 -12.01
C ARG A 109 -6.61 13.04 -10.51
N GLU A 110 -6.98 11.88 -9.99
CA GLU A 110 -6.77 11.51 -8.59
C GLU A 110 -5.29 11.38 -8.26
N TRP A 111 -4.49 10.75 -9.13
CA TRP A 111 -3.04 10.65 -8.97
C TRP A 111 -2.39 12.01 -8.80
N ASN A 112 -2.63 12.92 -9.75
CA ASN A 112 -2.06 14.27 -9.72
C ASN A 112 -2.58 15.10 -8.54
N ARG A 113 -3.85 14.91 -8.15
CA ARG A 113 -4.42 15.55 -6.96
C ARG A 113 -3.68 15.13 -5.69
N ILE A 114 -3.36 13.84 -5.53
CA ILE A 114 -2.61 13.35 -4.37
C ILE A 114 -1.21 13.94 -4.37
N LEU A 115 -0.47 13.85 -5.48
CA LEU A 115 0.90 14.37 -5.58
C LEU A 115 0.99 15.88 -5.33
N LYS A 116 -0.03 16.64 -5.74
CA LYS A 116 -0.07 18.10 -5.53
C LYS A 116 -0.41 18.50 -4.09
N ASN A 117 -1.34 17.77 -3.46
CA ASN A 117 -1.97 18.22 -2.21
C ASN A 117 -1.46 17.50 -0.95
N LYS A 118 -0.66 16.44 -1.09
CA LYS A 118 -0.18 15.63 0.03
C LYS A 118 1.33 15.65 0.11
N LYS A 119 1.85 15.53 1.33
CA LYS A 119 3.29 15.43 1.58
C LYS A 119 3.82 14.09 1.07
N ILE A 120 4.74 14.16 0.12
CA ILE A 120 5.50 13.00 -0.36
C ILE A 120 6.61 12.72 0.65
N LEU A 121 6.66 11.49 1.15
CA LEU A 121 7.68 11.02 2.11
C LEU A 121 8.80 10.25 1.41
N TYR A 122 8.46 9.56 0.32
CA TYR A 122 9.39 8.86 -0.55
C TYR A 122 8.94 9.00 -2.00
N LYS A 123 9.92 9.06 -2.90
CA LYS A 123 9.74 8.97 -4.35
C LYS A 123 10.86 8.08 -4.90
N SER A 124 10.53 7.12 -5.75
CA SER A 124 11.52 6.33 -6.49
C SER A 124 12.29 7.23 -7.45
N GLU A 125 13.62 7.09 -7.50
CA GLU A 125 14.49 7.79 -8.46
C GLU A 125 14.28 7.33 -9.91
#